data_AF-A0A2E5KPS6-F1
#
_entry.id   AF-A0A2E5KPS6-F1
#
_cell.length_a   1.000
_cell.length_b   1.000
_cell.length_c   1.000
_cell.angle_alpha   90.00
_cell.angle_beta   90.00
_cell.angle_gamma   90.00
#
_symmetry.space_group_name_H-M   'P 1'
#
loop_
_entity.id
_entity.type
_entity.pdbx_description
1 polymer ?
#
loop_
_entity_poly.entity_id
_entity_poly.type
_entity_poly.pdbx_seq_one_letter_code
_entity_poly.pdbx_strand_id
1 'polypeptide(L)'
;MIRYFNPDTMAPPFSTYSLGAEIMQNARTVYVAGQVGVRPDGSVPADVDSQAEQMFLNIRELLRGADMDLEDPVSTRTYLLTREHIPHLVAVRSRLLGDIQPPGTLLIVAGLGQPDW
;
A
#
# COMPACT_ATOMS: atom_id res chain seq x y z
N MET A 1 -8.09 -17.04 2.60
CA MET A 1 -6.82 -17.21 1.89
C MET A 1 -6.90 -16.44 0.58
N ILE A 2 -5.86 -15.68 0.25
CA ILE A 2 -5.76 -14.88 -0.96
C ILE A 2 -4.74 -15.53 -1.88
N ARG A 3 -5.02 -15.57 -3.18
CA ARG A 3 -4.06 -16.00 -4.19
C ARG A 3 -3.68 -14.83 -5.08
N TYR A 4 -2.41 -14.44 -5.04
CA TYR A 4 -1.83 -13.51 -6.00
C TYR A 4 -1.34 -14.27 -7.23
N PHE A 5 -1.55 -13.72 -8.42
CA PHE A 5 -1.15 -14.39 -9.66
C PHE A 5 -0.80 -13.42 -10.79
N ASN A 6 0.07 -13.90 -11.67
CA ASN A 6 0.51 -13.23 -12.89
C ASN A 6 0.35 -14.22 -14.05
N PRO A 7 -0.58 -14.01 -15.00
CA PRO A 7 -0.71 -14.88 -16.17
C PRO A 7 0.52 -14.76 -17.08
N ASP A 8 1.06 -15.90 -17.53
CA ASP A 8 2.22 -15.94 -18.44
C ASP A 8 1.92 -15.33 -19.83
N THR A 9 0.64 -15.12 -20.15
CA THR A 9 0.18 -14.48 -21.39
C THR A 9 0.19 -12.95 -21.32
N MET A 10 0.66 -12.34 -20.23
CA MET A 10 0.75 -10.90 -20.04
C MET A 10 2.18 -10.44 -19.79
N ALA A 11 2.44 -9.16 -20.03
CA ALA A 11 3.70 -8.54 -19.61
C ALA A 11 3.85 -8.65 -18.08
N PRO A 12 5.06 -8.88 -17.56
CA PRO A 12 5.29 -8.93 -16.12
C PRO A 12 4.94 -7.58 -15.46
N PRO A 13 4.63 -7.57 -14.16
CA PRO A 13 4.36 -6.34 -13.42
C PRO A 13 5.56 -5.38 -13.51
N PHE A 14 5.27 -4.08 -13.61
CA PHE A 14 6.30 -3.04 -13.72
C PHE A 14 7.19 -2.91 -12.47
N SER A 15 6.71 -3.36 -11.32
CA SER A 15 7.37 -3.24 -10.01
C SER A 15 6.92 -4.39 -9.09
N THR A 16 7.23 -4.32 -7.80
CA THR A 16 6.90 -5.35 -6.78
C THR A 16 5.40 -5.37 -6.44
N TYR A 17 4.58 -5.93 -7.33
CA TYR A 17 3.15 -6.20 -7.16
C TYR A 17 2.71 -7.36 -8.10
N SER A 18 1.55 -7.98 -7.84
CA SER A 18 0.96 -8.98 -8.76
C SER A 18 -0.13 -8.37 -9.64
N LEU A 19 -0.35 -8.91 -10.84
CA LEU A 19 -1.38 -8.41 -11.77
C LEU A 19 -2.80 -8.73 -11.30
N GLY A 20 -2.99 -9.84 -10.59
CA GLY A 20 -4.29 -10.29 -10.10
C GLY A 20 -4.25 -10.80 -8.66
N ALA A 21 -5.41 -10.70 -7.99
CA ALA A 21 -5.69 -11.32 -6.69
C ALA A 21 -7.05 -12.02 -6.74
N GLU A 22 -7.11 -13.21 -6.16
CA GLU A 22 -8.33 -13.99 -5.99
C GLU A 22 -8.63 -14.17 -4.50
N ILE A 23 -9.85 -13.80 -4.10
CA ILE A 23 -10.38 -14.03 -2.76
C ILE A 23 -11.15 -15.35 -2.78
N MET A 24 -10.76 -16.30 -1.94
CA MET A 24 -11.45 -17.58 -1.82
C MET A 24 -12.84 -17.41 -1.16
N GLN A 25 -13.73 -18.39 -1.36
CA GLN A 25 -15.10 -18.38 -0.84
C GLN A 25 -15.15 -18.18 0.69
N ASN A 26 -16.25 -17.57 1.16
CA ASN A 26 -16.53 -17.31 2.58
C ASN A 26 -15.53 -16.39 3.29
N ALA A 27 -14.82 -15.53 2.54
CA ALA A 27 -13.99 -14.48 3.12
C ALA A 27 -14.82 -13.28 3.61
N ARG A 28 -14.35 -12.63 4.68
CA ARG A 28 -14.81 -11.31 5.11
C ARG A 28 -13.94 -10.23 4.44
N THR A 29 -14.55 -9.09 4.10
CA THR A 29 -13.85 -7.93 3.54
C THR A 29 -13.94 -6.74 4.49
N VAL A 30 -12.82 -6.04 4.64
CA VAL A 30 -12.73 -4.75 5.34
C VAL A 30 -12.34 -3.70 4.31
N TYR A 31 -13.08 -2.60 4.28
CA TYR A 31 -12.75 -1.45 3.44
C TYR A 31 -12.01 -0.43 4.28
N VAL A 32 -10.80 -0.09 3.86
CA VAL A 32 -9.92 0.83 4.56
C VAL A 32 -9.96 2.20 3.88
N ALA A 33 -10.08 3.26 4.67
CA ALA A 33 -9.88 4.61 4.17
C ALA A 33 -8.41 4.81 3.76
N GLY A 34 -8.17 5.77 2.85
CA GLY A 34 -6.81 6.15 2.48
C GLY A 34 -6.00 6.57 3.71
N GLN A 35 -4.84 5.94 3.90
CA GLN A 35 -3.92 6.27 4.97
C GLN A 35 -2.80 7.17 4.44
N VAL A 36 -2.35 8.10 5.29
CA VAL A 36 -1.22 9.01 5.05
C VAL A 36 -0.19 8.86 6.16
N GLY A 37 0.96 9.54 6.05
CA GLY A 37 2.06 9.48 7.03
C GLY A 37 1.85 10.23 8.35
N VAL A 38 0.60 10.51 8.74
CA VAL A 38 0.27 11.23 9.98
C VAL A 38 0.46 10.31 11.19
N ARG A 39 1.20 10.77 12.21
CA ARG A 39 1.40 10.05 13.47
C ARG A 39 0.18 10.18 14.40
N PRO A 40 0.03 9.34 15.44
CA PRO A 40 -1.06 9.45 16.42
C PRO A 40 -1.15 10.81 17.13
N ASP A 41 -0.04 11.53 17.24
CA ASP A 41 0.02 12.89 17.81
C ASP A 41 -0.34 14.00 16.80
N GLY A 42 -0.68 13.64 15.56
CA GLY A 42 -1.02 14.55 14.47
C GLY A 42 0.18 15.09 13.69
N SER A 43 1.42 14.79 14.09
CA SER A 43 2.60 15.24 13.35
C SER A 43 2.81 14.48 12.04
N VAL A 44 3.42 15.13 11.05
CA VAL A 44 3.79 14.52 9.77
C VAL A 44 5.32 14.57 9.61
N PRO A 45 5.99 13.45 9.30
CA PRO A 45 7.41 13.46 8.97
C PRO A 45 7.71 14.36 7.76
N ALA A 46 8.91 14.94 7.73
CA ALA A 46 9.30 15.88 6.66
C ALA A 46 9.72 15.18 5.36
N ASP A 47 10.26 13.96 5.47
CA ASP A 47 10.76 13.18 4.34
C ASP A 47 9.78 12.08 3.93
N VAL A 48 9.81 11.76 2.64
CA VAL A 48 8.91 10.79 1.99
C VAL A 48 9.07 9.39 2.53
N ASP A 49 10.31 8.96 2.85
CA ASP A 49 10.57 7.63 3.41
C ASP A 49 9.86 7.47 4.75
N SER A 50 10.02 8.44 5.65
CA SER A 50 9.38 8.42 6.97
C SER A 50 7.86 8.56 6.87
N GLN A 51 7.34 9.34 5.94
CA GLN A 51 5.90 9.41 5.69
C GLN A 51 5.35 8.07 5.17
N ALA A 52 6.05 7.42 4.24
CA ALA A 52 5.67 6.12 3.70
C ALA A 52 5.73 5.02 4.78
N GLU A 53 6.76 5.02 5.63
CA GLU A 53 6.86 4.11 6.78
C GLU A 53 5.68 4.30 7.73
N GLN A 54 5.39 5.55 8.11
CA GLN A 54 4.29 5.85 9.01
C GLN A 54 2.94 5.47 8.37
N MET A 55 2.75 5.69 7.07
CA MET A 55 1.56 5.25 6.34
C MET A 55 1.35 3.73 6.46
N PHE A 56 2.39 2.92 6.27
CA PHE A 56 2.28 1.47 6.44
C PHE A 56 2.03 1.05 7.89
N LEU A 57 2.62 1.74 8.88
CA LEU A 57 2.31 1.51 10.30
C LEU A 57 0.83 1.78 10.58
N ASN A 58 0.29 2.89 10.07
CA ASN A 58 -1.12 3.24 10.20
C ASN A 58 -2.04 2.19 9.56
N ILE A 59 -1.70 1.71 8.36
CA ILE A 59 -2.42 0.62 7.69
C ILE A 59 -2.42 -0.65 8.56
N ARG A 60 -1.26 -1.05 9.09
CA ARG A 60 -1.15 -2.25 9.93
C ARG A 60 -1.98 -2.14 11.20
N GLU A 61 -1.95 -1.00 11.90
CA GLU A 61 -2.76 -0.80 13.10
C GLU A 61 -4.27 -0.80 12.78
N LEU A 62 -4.68 -0.24 11.64
CA LEU A 62 -6.06 -0.32 11.18
C LEU A 62 -6.49 -1.77 10.90
N LEU A 63 -5.66 -2.53 10.18
CA LEU A 63 -5.93 -3.95 9.89
C LEU A 63 -6.01 -4.79 11.16
N ARG A 64 -5.12 -4.55 12.14
CA ARG A 64 -5.16 -5.21 13.45
C ARG A 64 -6.46 -4.95 14.20
N GLY A 65 -7.05 -3.77 14.06
CA GLY A 65 -8.38 -3.46 14.58
C GLY A 65 -9.50 -4.34 14.00
N ALA A 66 -9.23 -5.07 12.92
CA ALA A 66 -10.12 -6.04 12.32
C ALA A 66 -9.55 -7.47 12.31
N ASP A 67 -8.58 -7.78 13.16
CA ASP A 67 -7.91 -9.10 13.21
C ASP A 67 -7.24 -9.51 11.88
N MET A 68 -6.64 -8.55 11.19
CA MET A 68 -5.88 -8.71 9.94
C MET A 68 -4.46 -8.13 10.06
N ASP A 69 -3.56 -8.47 9.15
CA ASP A 69 -2.21 -7.89 9.02
C ASP A 69 -1.88 -7.55 7.54
N LEU A 70 -0.66 -7.08 7.27
CA LEU A 70 -0.21 -6.60 5.96
C LEU A 70 -0.20 -7.68 4.84
N GLU A 71 -0.44 -8.94 5.17
CA GLU A 71 -0.61 -10.05 4.22
C GLU A 71 -2.04 -10.20 3.67
N ASP A 72 -3.03 -9.63 4.34
CA ASP A 72 -4.46 -9.67 3.99
C ASP A 72 -4.96 -8.65 2.93
N PRO A 73 -4.24 -7.57 2.55
CA PRO A 73 -4.70 -6.66 1.50
C PRO A 73 -4.84 -7.36 0.15
N VAL A 74 -6.01 -7.28 -0.46
CA VAL A 74 -6.27 -7.87 -1.80
C VAL A 74 -5.95 -6.92 -2.96
N SER A 75 -5.84 -5.63 -2.67
CA SER A 75 -5.52 -4.58 -3.64
C SER A 75 -5.05 -3.33 -2.91
N THR A 76 -4.12 -2.60 -3.52
CA THR A 76 -3.62 -1.32 -3.03
C THR A 76 -3.81 -0.22 -4.08
N ARG A 77 -4.06 1.01 -3.63
CA ARG A 77 -3.98 2.22 -4.45
C ARG A 77 -3.04 3.20 -3.77
N THR A 78 -2.04 3.67 -4.48
CA THR A 78 -1.07 4.63 -3.97
C THR A 78 -1.11 5.90 -4.80
N TYR A 79 -1.18 7.03 -4.11
CA TYR A 79 -1.19 8.35 -4.70
C TYR A 79 0.09 9.06 -4.25
N LEU A 80 0.88 9.55 -5.20
CA LEU A 80 2.10 10.32 -4.94
C LEU A 80 1.99 11.69 -5.62
N LEU A 81 2.68 12.69 -5.08
CA LEU A 81 2.71 14.02 -5.68
C LEU A 81 3.71 14.12 -6.84
N THR A 82 4.82 13.38 -6.77
CA THR A 82 5.88 13.41 -7.79
C THR A 82 6.38 12.01 -8.12
N ARG A 83 6.94 11.84 -9.32
CA ARG A 83 7.55 10.57 -9.75
C ARG A 83 8.86 10.27 -9.01
N GLU A 84 9.53 11.30 -8.52
CA GLU A 84 10.78 11.20 -7.76
C GLU A 84 10.58 10.45 -6.44
N HIS A 85 9.35 10.40 -5.92
CA HIS A 85 9.01 9.69 -4.69
C HIS A 85 8.80 8.18 -4.91
N ILE A 86 8.72 7.69 -6.15
CA ILE A 86 8.45 6.27 -6.45
C ILE A 86 9.54 5.35 -5.86
N PRO A 87 10.86 5.62 -6.02
CA PRO A 87 11.89 4.77 -5.45
C PRO A 87 11.82 4.67 -3.92
N HIS A 88 11.51 5.77 -3.23
CA HIS A 88 11.35 5.82 -1.78
C HIS A 88 10.20 4.92 -1.31
N LEU A 89 9.03 5.06 -1.93
CA LEU A 89 7.88 4.19 -1.66
C LEU A 89 8.21 2.71 -1.91
N VAL A 90 8.85 2.39 -3.04
CA VAL A 90 9.20 1.01 -3.39
C VAL A 90 10.19 0.42 -2.40
N ALA A 91 11.19 1.18 -1.95
CA ALA A 91 12.15 0.74 -0.94
C ALA A 91 11.47 0.41 0.40
N VAL A 92 10.61 1.32 0.90
CA VAL A 92 9.85 1.10 2.13
C VAL A 92 8.91 -0.10 2.00
N ARG A 93 8.14 -0.16 0.91
CA ARG A 93 7.20 -1.28 0.64
C ARG A 93 7.95 -2.61 0.61
N SER A 94 9.08 -2.69 -0.07
CA SER A 94 9.83 -3.94 -0.23
C SER A 94 10.40 -4.43 1.11
N ARG A 95 10.86 -3.51 1.96
CA ARG A 95 11.32 -3.85 3.32
C ARG A 95 10.19 -4.32 4.23
N LEU A 96 9.01 -3.71 4.13
CA LEU A 96 7.88 -4.02 5.03
C LEU A 96 7.05 -5.22 4.59
N LEU A 97 6.87 -5.42 3.28
CA LEU A 97 6.02 -6.47 2.72
C LEU A 97 6.81 -7.71 2.27
N GLY A 98 8.10 -7.59 1.96
CA GLY A 98 8.89 -8.70 1.43
C GLY A 98 8.25 -9.28 0.17
N ASP A 99 7.85 -10.57 0.26
CA ASP A 99 7.22 -11.31 -0.84
C ASP A 99 5.70 -11.06 -0.97
N ILE A 100 5.10 -10.30 -0.05
CA ILE A 100 3.68 -9.92 -0.11
C ILE A 100 3.48 -8.89 -1.23
N GLN A 101 2.79 -9.29 -2.30
CA GLN A 101 2.67 -8.50 -3.53
C GLN A 101 1.23 -8.38 -4.01
N PRO A 102 0.34 -7.72 -3.26
CA PRO A 102 -1.02 -7.47 -3.72
C PRO A 102 -1.03 -6.60 -4.98
N PRO A 103 -2.03 -6.75 -5.86
CA PRO A 103 -2.20 -5.87 -6.98
C PRO A 103 -2.26 -4.40 -6.59
N GLY A 104 -1.52 -3.57 -7.31
CA GLY A 104 -1.35 -2.17 -6.98
C GLY A 104 -1.67 -1.26 -8.16
N THR A 105 -2.27 -0.11 -7.88
CA THR A 105 -2.33 1.03 -8.80
C THR A 105 -1.54 2.19 -8.20
N LEU A 106 -0.67 2.83 -9.00
CA LEU A 106 0.06 4.02 -8.60
C LEU A 106 -0.35 5.20 -9.48
N LEU A 107 -0.71 6.31 -8.86
CA LEU A 107 -1.10 7.55 -9.54
C LEU A 107 -0.23 8.70 -9.05
N ILE A 108 0.15 9.57 -9.99
CA ILE A 108 0.70 10.89 -9.66
C ILE A 108 -0.46 11.88 -9.67
N VAL A 109 -0.71 12.54 -8.55
CA VAL A 109 -1.84 13.46 -8.36
C VAL A 109 -1.36 14.89 -8.10
N ALA A 110 -2.24 15.87 -8.34
CA ALA A 110 -1.92 17.28 -8.18
C ALA A 110 -1.83 17.74 -6.71
N GLY A 111 -2.38 16.96 -5.78
CA GLY A 111 -2.41 17.28 -4.35
C GLY A 111 -3.13 16.20 -3.55
N LEU A 112 -2.87 16.17 -2.24
CA LEU A 112 -3.60 15.35 -1.26
C LEU A 112 -4.53 16.24 -0.42
N GLY A 113 -5.21 15.65 0.56
CA GLY A 113 -6.18 16.38 1.39
C GLY A 113 -5.59 17.50 2.27
N GLN A 114 -4.28 17.44 2.55
CA GLN A 114 -3.51 18.53 3.17
C GLN A 114 -2.21 18.75 2.40
N PRO A 115 -1.67 19.99 2.38
CA PRO A 115 -0.41 20.29 1.68
C PRO A 115 0.82 19.55 2.22
N ASP A 116 0.82 19.23 3.51
CA ASP A 116 1.96 18.61 4.20
C ASP A 116 1.95 17.07 4.11
N TRP A 117 0.95 16.47 3.45
CA TRP A 117 0.83 15.02 3.26
C TRP A 117 1.53 14.50 2.01
#